data_AF-A0A2K1E040-F1
#
_entry.id   AF-A0A2K1E040-F1
#
_cell.length_a   1.000
_cell.length_b   1.000
_cell.length_c   1.000
_cell.angle_alpha   90.00
_cell.angle_beta   90.00
_cell.angle_gamma   90.00
#
_symmetry.space_group_name_H-M   'P 1'
#
loop_
_entity.id
_entity.type
_entity.pdbx_description
1 polymer ?
#
loop_
_entity_poly.entity_id
_entity_poly.type
_entity_poly.pdbx_seq_one_letter_code
_entity_poly.pdbx_strand_id
1 'polypeptide(L)'
;MKTKFHWKIIIAFVVLPILALTLFGFIYSLVIDSKEKPPTEVYIFMTIFGILGFWLLLTLLFRAKKIKFNDGNLTITRLFLFQKYSYAQSDIDHFQVLLKQENPFMAYEILQFKTKDNKYHSIVSYEFQHFRKITDWIHRTNAKQKEIGIMKFIKNEYGLSFIVALIIYIGLLYL
;
A
#
# COMPACT_ATOMS: atom_id res chain seq x y z
N MET A 1 2.64 -13.89 -18.04
CA MET A 1 2.24 -12.62 -18.71
C MET A 1 2.70 -11.41 -17.89
N LYS A 2 3.06 -10.27 -18.53
CA LYS A 2 3.54 -9.05 -17.84
C LYS A 2 2.37 -8.12 -17.48
N THR A 3 2.39 -7.57 -16.27
CA THR A 3 1.56 -6.42 -15.86
C THR A 3 1.92 -5.19 -16.71
N LYS A 4 0.95 -4.61 -17.42
CA LYS A 4 1.06 -3.23 -17.93
C LYS A 4 0.82 -2.32 -16.73
N PHE A 5 1.90 -1.75 -16.18
CA PHE A 5 1.82 -0.76 -15.11
C PHE A 5 0.78 0.30 -15.50
N HIS A 6 -0.23 0.50 -14.65
CA HIS A 6 -1.20 1.57 -14.81
C HIS A 6 -0.48 2.89 -14.47
N TRP A 7 0.14 3.49 -15.46
CA TRP A 7 0.87 4.76 -15.39
C TRP A 7 0.03 5.88 -14.77
N LYS A 8 -1.30 5.87 -14.98
CA LYS A 8 -2.24 6.77 -14.29
C LYS A 8 -2.15 6.68 -12.76
N ILE A 9 -1.93 5.47 -12.23
CA ILE A 9 -1.79 5.23 -10.79
C ILE A 9 -0.40 5.67 -10.33
N ILE A 10 0.67 5.38 -11.07
CA ILE A 10 2.02 5.88 -10.71
C ILE A 10 2.03 7.42 -10.66
N ILE A 11 1.40 8.08 -11.62
CA ILE A 11 1.34 9.54 -11.64
C ILE A 11 0.52 10.06 -10.45
N ALA A 12 -0.69 9.54 -10.24
CA ALA A 12 -1.57 10.02 -9.17
C ALA A 12 -1.03 9.70 -7.76
N PHE A 13 -0.32 8.59 -7.60
CA PHE A 13 0.06 8.08 -6.29
C PHE A 13 1.55 8.20 -5.98
N VAL A 14 2.45 8.27 -6.96
CA VAL A 14 3.89 8.48 -6.72
C VAL A 14 4.29 9.91 -7.07
N VAL A 15 3.98 10.36 -8.28
CA VAL A 15 4.46 11.66 -8.79
C VAL A 15 3.75 12.82 -8.10
N LEU A 16 2.42 12.74 -7.95
CA LEU A 16 1.63 13.81 -7.33
C LEU A 16 2.02 14.04 -5.86
N PRO A 17 2.20 13.01 -4.99
CA PRO A 17 2.68 13.24 -3.64
C PRO A 17 4.10 13.80 -3.56
N ILE A 18 5.01 13.38 -4.45
CA ILE A 18 6.38 13.95 -4.50
C ILE A 18 6.33 15.44 -4.86
N LEU A 19 5.55 15.80 -5.89
CA LEU A 19 5.37 17.20 -6.28
C LEU A 19 4.72 18.03 -5.17
N ALA A 20 3.69 17.48 -4.52
CA ALA A 20 3.03 18.13 -3.39
C ALA A 20 4.00 18.35 -2.22
N LEU A 21 4.82 17.35 -1.87
CA LEU A 21 5.84 17.46 -0.83
C LEU A 21 6.94 18.47 -1.19
N THR A 22 7.32 18.55 -2.45
CA THR A 22 8.34 19.49 -2.93
C THR A 22 7.82 20.93 -2.88
N LEU A 23 6.59 21.16 -3.36
CA LEU A 23 5.92 22.46 -3.27
C LEU A 23 5.72 22.86 -1.81
N PHE A 24 5.32 21.90 -0.97
CA PHE A 24 5.17 22.10 0.46
C PHE A 24 6.50 22.49 1.13
N GLY A 25 7.59 21.78 0.85
CA GLY A 25 8.92 22.11 1.36
C GLY A 25 9.41 23.49 0.90
N PHE A 26 9.10 23.88 -0.34
CA PHE A 26 9.38 25.22 -0.85
C PHE A 26 8.61 26.30 -0.08
N ILE A 27 7.29 26.13 0.12
CA ILE A 27 6.47 27.04 0.92
C ILE A 27 6.99 27.13 2.36
N TYR A 28 7.39 25.99 2.95
CA TYR A 28 7.96 25.93 4.29
C TYR A 28 9.27 26.74 4.40
N SER A 29 10.15 26.65 3.41
CA SER A 29 11.36 27.49 3.36
C SER A 29 11.01 28.98 3.34
N LEU A 30 10.07 29.38 2.49
CA LEU A 30 9.63 30.78 2.41
C LEU A 30 9.04 31.30 3.72
N VAL A 31 8.33 30.44 4.45
CA VAL A 31 7.74 30.75 5.76
C VAL A 31 8.81 30.86 6.86
N ILE A 32 9.89 30.10 6.80
CA ILE A 32 11.00 30.24 7.74
C ILE A 32 11.79 31.52 7.47
N ASP A 33 11.96 31.88 6.20
CA ASP A 33 12.73 33.05 5.77
C ASP A 33 11.92 34.36 5.85
N SER A 34 10.63 34.30 6.20
CA SER A 34 9.78 35.49 6.28
C SER A 34 10.09 36.33 7.52
N LYS A 35 10.17 37.65 7.33
CA LYS A 35 10.40 38.62 8.43
C LYS A 35 9.22 38.67 9.41
N GLU A 36 8.02 38.46 8.90
CA GLU A 36 6.81 38.31 9.70
C GLU A 36 6.59 36.82 9.95
N LYS A 37 6.59 36.42 11.22
CA LYS A 37 6.31 35.04 11.60
C LYS A 37 4.82 34.78 11.42
N PRO A 38 4.41 33.80 10.59
CA PRO A 38 3.01 33.44 10.49
C PRO A 38 2.46 32.94 11.84
N PRO A 39 1.12 32.94 11.99
CA PRO A 39 0.46 32.41 13.18
C PRO A 39 0.86 30.95 13.46
N THR A 40 0.90 30.57 14.73
CA THR A 40 1.26 29.20 15.18
C THR A 40 0.42 28.13 14.48
N GLU A 41 -0.85 28.44 14.20
CA GLU A 41 -1.79 27.58 13.51
C GLU A 41 -1.27 27.16 12.12
N VAL A 42 -0.62 28.08 11.41
CA VAL A 42 -0.02 27.79 10.09
C VAL A 42 1.07 26.74 10.23
N TYR A 43 1.96 26.86 11.22
CA TYR A 43 3.00 25.87 11.47
C TYR A 43 2.44 24.49 11.85
N ILE A 44 1.35 24.46 12.63
CA ILE A 44 0.66 23.21 13.00
C ILE A 44 0.07 22.54 11.75
N PHE A 45 -0.70 23.29 10.95
CA PHE A 45 -1.27 22.78 9.70
C PHE A 45 -0.19 22.26 8.76
N MET A 46 0.88 23.03 8.59
CA MET A 46 2.02 22.64 7.76
C MET A 46 2.62 21.32 8.25
N THR A 47 2.88 21.20 9.55
CA THR A 47 3.44 19.97 10.12
C THR A 47 2.55 18.76 9.88
N ILE A 48 1.23 18.90 10.08
CA ILE A 48 0.25 17.82 9.84
C ILE A 48 0.27 17.40 8.36
N PHE A 49 0.19 18.35 7.43
CA PHE A 49 0.20 18.05 5.99
C PHE A 49 1.53 17.45 5.52
N GLY A 50 2.66 17.93 6.03
CA GLY A 50 3.98 17.38 5.75
C GLY A 50 4.10 15.92 6.19
N ILE A 51 3.67 15.61 7.42
CA ILE A 51 3.66 14.25 7.96
C ILE A 51 2.74 13.34 7.15
N LEU A 52 1.52 13.78 6.85
CA LEU A 52 0.56 13.00 6.06
C LEU A 52 1.08 12.73 4.65
N GLY A 53 1.65 13.74 3.97
CA GLY A 53 2.24 13.59 2.64
C GLY A 53 3.42 12.62 2.65
N PHE A 54 4.30 12.73 3.63
CA PHE A 54 5.45 11.83 3.77
C PHE A 54 5.00 10.39 4.08
N TRP A 55 4.00 10.24 4.94
CA TRP A 55 3.40 8.94 5.27
C TRP A 55 2.74 8.28 4.04
N LEU A 56 2.00 9.05 3.24
CA LEU A 56 1.41 8.57 1.98
C LEU A 56 2.50 8.10 1.01
N LEU A 57 3.58 8.88 0.87
CA LEU A 57 4.72 8.53 0.02
C LEU A 57 5.37 7.22 0.47
N LEU A 58 5.71 7.09 1.76
CA LEU A 58 6.30 5.87 2.32
C LEU A 58 5.40 4.66 2.11
N THR A 59 4.10 4.81 2.41
CA THR A 59 3.12 3.74 2.22
C THR A 59 3.10 3.28 0.76
N LEU A 60 3.23 4.22 -0.18
CA LEU A 60 3.27 3.88 -1.60
C LEU A 60 4.54 3.15 -2.02
N LEU A 61 5.70 3.64 -1.59
CA LEU A 61 6.98 3.01 -1.90
C LEU A 61 7.01 1.58 -1.34
N PHE A 62 6.56 1.37 -0.10
CA PHE A 62 6.53 0.04 0.50
C PHE A 62 5.49 -0.90 -0.12
N ARG A 63 4.38 -0.36 -0.64
CA ARG A 63 3.34 -1.16 -1.32
C ARG A 63 3.59 -1.39 -2.80
N ALA A 64 4.43 -0.58 -3.43
CA ALA A 64 4.66 -0.69 -4.86
C ALA A 64 5.29 -2.04 -5.18
N LYS A 65 4.48 -2.89 -5.79
CA LYS A 65 4.80 -4.27 -6.13
C LYS A 65 4.47 -4.53 -7.58
N LYS A 66 5.24 -5.41 -8.18
CA LYS A 66 5.02 -5.96 -9.49
C LYS A 66 4.61 -7.41 -9.35
N ILE A 67 3.43 -7.72 -9.87
CA ILE A 67 2.88 -9.07 -9.86
C ILE A 67 3.09 -9.67 -11.24
N LYS A 68 3.60 -10.91 -11.28
CA LYS A 68 3.70 -11.72 -12.49
C LYS A 68 3.13 -13.10 -12.19
N PHE A 69 2.40 -13.63 -13.15
CA PHE A 69 1.88 -14.98 -13.11
C PHE A 69 2.35 -15.72 -14.36
N ASN A 70 3.16 -16.77 -14.15
CA ASN A 70 3.78 -17.60 -15.19
C ASN A 70 3.76 -19.06 -14.72
N ASP A 71 3.33 -19.98 -15.58
CA ASP A 71 3.48 -21.44 -15.40
C ASP A 71 3.03 -21.97 -14.03
N GLY A 72 1.87 -21.49 -13.56
CA GLY A 72 1.29 -21.90 -12.26
C GLY A 72 1.96 -21.30 -11.04
N ASN A 73 2.96 -20.44 -11.22
CA ASN A 73 3.66 -19.73 -10.16
C ASN A 73 3.29 -18.25 -10.13
N LEU A 74 3.07 -17.75 -8.91
CA LEU A 74 2.80 -16.35 -8.61
C LEU A 74 4.09 -15.69 -8.10
N THR A 75 4.63 -14.74 -8.86
CA THR A 75 5.80 -13.96 -8.46
C THR A 75 5.38 -12.55 -8.05
N ILE A 76 5.73 -12.14 -6.83
CA ILE A 76 5.52 -10.80 -6.29
C ILE A 76 6.89 -10.15 -6.07
N THR A 77 7.17 -9.06 -6.78
CA THR A 77 8.41 -8.27 -6.62
C THR A 77 8.08 -6.94 -5.98
N ARG A 78 8.56 -6.68 -4.76
CA ARG A 78 8.46 -5.37 -4.11
C ARG A 78 9.53 -4.46 -4.69
N LEU A 79 9.11 -3.38 -5.35
CA LEU A 79 9.99 -2.58 -6.22
C LEU A 79 11.06 -1.83 -5.40
N PHE A 80 10.66 -1.19 -4.32
CA PHE A 80 11.56 -0.34 -3.50
C PHE A 80 12.19 -1.08 -2.32
N LEU A 81 11.74 -2.30 -2.03
CA LEU A 81 12.39 -3.20 -1.07
C LEU A 81 13.35 -4.17 -1.74
N PHE A 82 13.41 -4.20 -3.07
CA PHE A 82 14.23 -5.13 -3.87
C PHE A 82 14.03 -6.61 -3.51
N GLN A 83 12.85 -6.95 -2.97
CA GLN A 83 12.50 -8.30 -2.56
C GLN A 83 11.68 -8.98 -3.65
N LYS A 84 12.02 -10.23 -3.96
CA LYS A 84 11.30 -11.07 -4.91
C LYS A 84 10.81 -12.33 -4.22
N TYR A 85 9.51 -12.56 -4.28
CA TYR A 85 8.85 -13.74 -3.77
C TYR A 85 8.24 -14.53 -4.93
N SER A 86 8.35 -15.85 -4.91
CA SER A 86 7.72 -16.75 -5.89
C SER A 86 7.01 -17.85 -5.13
N TYR A 87 5.74 -18.05 -5.47
CA TYR A 87 4.85 -18.98 -4.77
C TYR A 87 4.20 -19.94 -5.75
N ALA A 88 4.33 -21.23 -5.48
CA ALA A 88 3.52 -22.28 -6.08
C ALA A 88 2.18 -22.42 -5.34
N GLN A 89 1.24 -23.13 -5.94
CA GLN A 89 -0.07 -23.43 -5.34
C GLN A 89 0.06 -24.11 -3.97
N SER A 90 1.05 -24.99 -3.83
CA SER A 90 1.36 -25.73 -2.61
C SER A 90 1.82 -24.86 -1.45
N ASP A 91 2.24 -23.62 -1.73
CA ASP A 91 2.82 -22.72 -0.73
C ASP A 91 1.75 -21.89 -0.02
N ILE A 92 0.52 -21.89 -0.56
CA ILE A 92 -0.62 -21.16 -0.01
C ILE A 92 -1.25 -21.98 1.12
N ASP A 93 -1.38 -21.35 2.29
CA ASP A 93 -1.95 -21.96 3.50
C ASP A 93 -3.40 -21.49 3.71
N HIS A 94 -3.62 -20.18 3.63
CA HIS A 94 -4.95 -19.57 3.76
C HIS A 94 -5.18 -18.50 2.71
N PHE A 95 -6.44 -18.28 2.33
CA PHE A 95 -6.81 -17.13 1.50
C PHE A 95 -8.17 -16.56 1.85
N GLN A 96 -8.39 -15.32 1.42
CA GLN A 96 -9.66 -14.61 1.51
C GLN A 96 -9.79 -13.70 0.29
N VAL A 97 -10.96 -13.70 -0.33
CA VAL A 97 -11.33 -12.70 -1.34
C VAL A 97 -12.31 -11.73 -0.69
N LEU A 98 -11.90 -10.47 -0.57
CA LEU A 98 -12.73 -9.37 -0.08
C LEU A 98 -13.26 -8.60 -1.29
N LEU A 99 -14.59 -8.54 -1.43
CA LEU A 99 -15.27 -7.66 -2.37
C LEU A 99 -15.53 -6.32 -1.67
N LYS A 100 -14.94 -5.22 -2.15
CA LYS A 100 -15.30 -3.89 -1.67
C LYS A 100 -16.21 -3.23 -2.69
N GLN A 101 -17.52 -3.32 -2.45
CA GLN A 101 -18.52 -2.50 -3.13
C GLN A 101 -18.67 -1.17 -2.38
N GLU A 102 -17.75 -0.22 -2.61
CA GLU A 102 -17.98 1.17 -2.17
C GLU A 102 -18.63 2.02 -3.26
N ASN A 103 -18.52 1.61 -4.54
CA ASN A 103 -19.08 2.36 -5.65
C ASN A 103 -19.42 1.40 -6.82
N PRO A 104 -20.65 1.37 -7.36
CA PRO A 104 -21.03 0.47 -8.45
C PRO A 104 -20.20 0.66 -9.73
N PHE A 105 -19.56 1.82 -9.91
CA PHE A 105 -18.69 2.11 -11.05
C PHE A 105 -17.23 1.65 -10.86
N MET A 106 -16.82 1.33 -9.63
CA MET A 106 -15.45 0.91 -9.28
C MET A 106 -15.48 -0.21 -8.25
N ALA A 107 -16.17 -1.31 -8.56
CA ALA A 107 -16.03 -2.54 -7.78
C ALA A 107 -14.59 -3.05 -7.91
N TYR A 108 -13.90 -3.21 -6.79
CA TYR A 108 -12.59 -3.84 -6.76
C TYR A 108 -12.56 -4.99 -5.76
N GLU A 109 -11.77 -6.00 -6.12
CA GLU A 109 -11.61 -7.21 -5.35
C GLU A 109 -10.20 -7.21 -4.76
N ILE A 110 -10.09 -7.62 -3.50
CA ILE A 110 -8.81 -7.78 -2.82
C ILE A 110 -8.65 -9.26 -2.51
N LEU A 111 -7.67 -9.89 -3.12
CA LEU A 111 -7.22 -11.22 -2.74
C LEU A 111 -6.17 -11.06 -1.65
N GLN A 112 -6.45 -11.59 -0.46
CA GLN A 112 -5.48 -11.73 0.60
C GLN A 112 -5.11 -13.20 0.75
N PHE A 113 -3.84 -13.50 0.88
CA PHE A 113 -3.40 -14.86 1.13
C PHE A 113 -2.21 -14.90 2.07
N LYS A 114 -2.13 -16.02 2.78
CA LYS A 114 -1.07 -16.37 3.69
C LYS A 114 -0.34 -17.58 3.13
N THR A 115 0.97 -17.52 3.13
CA THR A 115 1.84 -18.62 2.73
C THR A 115 2.30 -19.43 3.93
N LYS A 116 2.79 -20.65 3.68
CA LYS A 116 3.27 -21.57 4.73
C LYS A 116 4.46 -21.01 5.53
N ASP A 117 5.28 -20.16 4.91
CA ASP A 117 6.36 -19.41 5.58
C ASP A 117 5.85 -18.19 6.38
N ASN A 118 4.55 -18.14 6.67
CA ASN A 118 3.88 -17.13 7.49
C ASN A 118 3.93 -15.70 6.91
N LYS A 119 4.20 -15.56 5.62
CA LYS A 119 4.09 -14.28 4.91
C LYS A 119 2.66 -14.03 4.49
N TYR A 120 2.29 -12.75 4.50
CA TYR A 120 0.99 -12.26 4.08
C TYR A 120 1.19 -11.41 2.84
N HIS A 121 0.25 -11.54 1.92
CA HIS A 121 0.22 -10.74 0.70
C HIS A 121 -1.21 -10.34 0.40
N SER A 122 -1.34 -9.13 -0.12
CA SER A 122 -2.56 -8.67 -0.78
C SER A 122 -2.31 -8.53 -2.28
N ILE A 123 -3.35 -8.76 -3.09
CA ILE A 123 -3.39 -8.40 -4.50
C ILE A 123 -4.73 -7.74 -4.73
N VAL A 124 -4.74 -6.54 -5.30
CA VAL A 124 -5.98 -5.84 -5.64
C VAL A 124 -6.26 -5.97 -7.14
N SER A 125 -7.54 -6.05 -7.52
CA SER A 125 -7.94 -6.27 -8.91
C SER A 125 -7.40 -5.23 -9.90
N TYR A 126 -7.27 -3.97 -9.48
CA TYR A 126 -6.65 -2.93 -10.31
C TYR A 126 -5.12 -3.06 -10.44
N GLU A 127 -4.44 -3.81 -9.57
CA GLU A 127 -2.99 -4.04 -9.66
C GLU A 127 -2.65 -5.10 -10.70
N PHE A 128 -3.64 -5.92 -11.09
CA PHE A 128 -3.43 -7.06 -11.98
C PHE A 128 -4.58 -7.22 -12.99
N GLN A 129 -4.30 -6.90 -14.27
CA GLN A 129 -5.28 -6.96 -15.37
C GLN A 129 -6.00 -8.31 -15.51
N HIS A 130 -5.36 -9.41 -15.10
CA HIS A 130 -5.95 -10.75 -15.16
C HIS A 130 -6.25 -11.28 -13.75
N PHE A 131 -6.79 -10.43 -12.88
CA PHE A 131 -7.06 -10.76 -11.47
C PHE A 131 -7.81 -12.08 -11.32
N ARG A 132 -8.81 -12.30 -12.19
CA ARG A 132 -9.57 -13.54 -12.27
C ARG A 132 -8.71 -14.80 -12.43
N LYS A 133 -7.59 -14.74 -13.17
CA LYS A 133 -6.67 -15.88 -13.29
C LYS A 133 -6.00 -16.23 -11.96
N ILE A 134 -5.70 -15.23 -11.13
CA ILE A 134 -5.08 -15.46 -9.82
C ILE A 134 -6.12 -15.98 -8.82
N THR A 135 -7.35 -15.44 -8.85
CA THR A 135 -8.42 -15.96 -7.99
C THR A 135 -8.81 -17.38 -8.40
N ASP A 136 -8.96 -17.68 -9.69
CA ASP A 136 -9.20 -19.05 -10.17
C ASP A 136 -8.04 -19.98 -9.80
N TRP A 137 -6.80 -19.49 -9.89
CA TRP A 137 -5.61 -20.24 -9.49
C TRP A 137 -5.59 -20.54 -7.99
N ILE A 138 -5.97 -19.59 -7.14
CA ILE A 138 -5.98 -19.80 -5.68
C ILE A 138 -7.15 -20.69 -5.25
N HIS A 139 -8.30 -20.62 -5.93
CA HIS A 139 -9.43 -21.52 -5.70
C HIS A 139 -9.12 -22.98 -6.04
N ARG A 140 -8.11 -23.23 -6.89
CA ARG A 140 -7.62 -24.58 -7.20
C ARG A 140 -6.58 -25.10 -6.19
N THR A 141 -6.22 -24.30 -5.19
CA THR A 141 -5.30 -24.73 -4.12
C THR A 141 -6.05 -25.50 -3.03
N ASN A 142 -5.33 -26.31 -2.26
CA ASN A 142 -5.85 -26.95 -1.04
C ASN A 142 -5.90 -25.98 0.17
N ALA A 143 -5.75 -24.67 -0.06
CA ALA A 143 -5.68 -23.67 1.01
C ALA A 143 -7.05 -23.44 1.66
N LYS A 144 -7.06 -23.14 2.96
CA LYS A 144 -8.31 -22.92 3.71
C LYS A 144 -8.79 -21.49 3.52
N GLN A 145 -10.04 -21.31 3.11
CA GLN A 145 -10.67 -20.00 3.12
C GLN A 145 -10.92 -19.59 4.57
N LYS A 146 -10.24 -18.54 5.05
CA LYS A 146 -10.40 -18.00 6.41
C LYS A 146 -10.28 -16.49 6.39
N GLU A 147 -11.04 -15.85 7.27
CA GLU A 147 -10.93 -14.42 7.48
C GLU A 147 -9.55 -14.05 8.04
N ILE A 148 -8.86 -13.16 7.32
CA ILE A 148 -7.60 -12.56 7.76
C ILE A 148 -7.98 -11.26 8.46
N GLY A 149 -8.04 -11.31 9.80
CA GLY A 149 -8.43 -10.15 10.60
C GLY A 149 -7.61 -8.89 10.26
N ILE A 150 -8.31 -7.75 10.12
CA ILE A 150 -7.76 -6.48 9.62
C ILE A 150 -6.50 -6.05 10.39
N MET A 151 -6.51 -6.14 11.72
CA MET A 151 -5.36 -5.75 12.55
C MET A 151 -4.13 -6.63 12.32
N LYS A 152 -4.34 -7.93 12.06
CA LYS A 152 -3.28 -8.89 11.76
C LYS A 152 -2.71 -8.64 10.36
N PHE A 153 -3.57 -8.29 9.41
CA PHE A 153 -3.16 -7.85 8.08
C PHE A 153 -2.34 -6.57 8.16
N ILE A 154 -2.80 -5.55 8.90
CA ILE A 154 -2.09 -4.27 9.01
C ILE A 154 -0.69 -4.48 9.61
N LYS A 155 -0.61 -5.17 10.75
CA LYS A 155 0.67 -5.41 11.42
C LYS A 155 1.68 -6.16 10.52
N ASN A 156 1.21 -7.12 9.73
CA ASN A 156 2.08 -7.98 8.94
C ASN A 156 2.39 -7.43 7.54
N GLU A 157 1.50 -6.65 6.94
CA GLU A 157 1.71 -6.03 5.63
C GLU A 157 2.51 -4.71 5.76
N TYR A 158 2.23 -3.90 6.79
CA TYR A 158 2.85 -2.57 6.97
C TYR A 158 3.96 -2.54 8.03
N GLY A 159 4.12 -3.60 8.83
CA GLY A 159 5.16 -3.70 9.86
C GLY A 159 4.91 -2.84 11.11
N LEU A 160 5.75 -3.02 12.12
CA LEU A 160 5.67 -2.30 13.40
C LEU A 160 5.88 -0.79 13.22
N SER A 161 6.73 -0.40 12.27
CA SER A 161 7.09 0.99 11.96
C SER A 161 5.87 1.84 11.59
N PHE A 162 4.91 1.25 10.86
CA PHE A 162 3.66 1.91 10.51
C PHE A 162 2.76 2.15 11.73
N ILE A 163 2.68 1.18 12.64
CA ILE A 163 1.91 1.30 13.88
C ILE A 163 2.53 2.35 14.81
N VAL A 164 3.86 2.37 14.91
CA VAL A 164 4.59 3.37 15.71
C VAL A 164 4.38 4.77 15.14
N ALA A 165 4.46 4.96 13.82
CA ALA A 165 4.17 6.25 13.19
C ALA A 165 2.72 6.71 13.41
N LEU A 166 1.75 5.78 13.37
CA LEU A 166 0.34 6.08 13.66
C LEU A 166 0.13 6.50 15.12
N ILE A 167 0.80 5.85 16.07
CA ILE A 167 0.73 6.18 17.50
C ILE A 167 1.36 7.54 17.78
N ILE A 168 2.53 7.84 17.19
CA ILE A 168 3.19 9.15 17.31
C ILE A 168 2.27 10.25 16.76
N TYR A 169 1.62 10.00 15.62
CA TYR A 169 0.66 10.94 15.02
C TYR A 169 -0.55 11.21 15.93
N ILE A 170 -1.14 10.17 16.51
CA ILE A 170 -2.24 10.33 17.48
C ILE A 170 -1.74 11.12 18.70
N GLY A 171 -0.56 10.79 19.23
CA GLY A 171 0.02 11.51 20.38
C GLY A 171 0.27 13.00 20.12
N LEU A 172 0.71 13.36 18.91
CA LEU A 172 0.94 14.76 18.51
C LEU A 172 -0.35 15.56 18.27
N LEU A 173 -1.49 14.90 18.03
CA LEU A 173 -2.80 15.57 17.89
C LEU A 173 -3.45 15.92 19.23
N TYR A 174 -2.98 15.32 20.32
CA TYR A 174 -3.51 15.53 21.68
C TYR A 174 -2.56 16.35 22.58
N LEU A 175 -1.52 16.95 22.00
CA LEU A 175 -0.59 17.91 22.61
C LEU A 175 -0.86 19.31 22.05
#